data_AF-A0A251Q295-F1
#
_entry.id   AF-A0A251Q295-F1
#
_cell.length_a   1.000
_cell.length_b   1.000
_cell.length_c   1.000
_cell.angle_alpha   90.00
_cell.angle_beta   90.00
_cell.angle_gamma   90.00
#
_symmetry.space_group_name_H-M   'P 1'
#
loop_
_entity.id
_entity.type
_entity.pdbx_description
1 polymer ?
#
loop_
_entity_poly.entity_id
_entity_poly.type
_entity_poly.pdbx_seq_one_letter_code
_entity_poly.pdbx_strand_id
1 'polypeptide(L)'
;MKRYRNGEVWDFENQMPVAAGAGDVILGLDGGTTSTVCICMPILPFSDPLPDPVPVLARAVAGCTNHNSVGEAAARDTLEQVMAEALAKSGSNRSAVRAVCLAVSGVNHPTDQQRILDWLRDVFPSNARLYVQNDAVAALACGTLGKLHGCVLIAGTGTIAYGFTEDGREARAAGAGPTLGDWGSGYGIAAQALTAVIRAHDGRGPHTMLMSSILGKLGLSSPDELIGGKRFFSPCHGWWCS
;
A
#
# COMPACT_ATOMS: atom_id res chain seq x y z
N MET A 1 12.07 -16.73 0.80
CA MET A 1 10.63 -16.46 0.82
C MET A 1 9.92 -17.80 0.83
N LYS A 2 9.28 -18.18 1.94
CA LYS A 2 8.51 -19.44 2.01
C LYS A 2 7.22 -19.23 1.21
N ARG A 3 7.04 -19.97 0.11
CA ARG A 3 5.77 -20.02 -0.62
C ARG A 3 4.83 -20.91 0.18
N TYR A 4 3.87 -20.31 0.86
CA TYR A 4 2.76 -21.04 1.47
C TYR A 4 1.75 -21.37 0.36
N ARG A 5 1.25 -22.60 0.31
CA ARG A 5 0.12 -22.94 -0.58
C ARG A 5 -1.15 -22.28 -0.02
N ASN A 6 -2.13 -21.93 -0.88
CA ASN A 6 -3.41 -21.23 -0.62
C ASN A 6 -4.36 -21.86 0.45
N GLY A 7 -3.83 -22.43 1.52
CA GLY A 7 -4.56 -23.00 2.65
C GLY A 7 -3.75 -22.94 3.95
N GLU A 8 -2.41 -22.99 3.87
CA GLU A 8 -1.55 -23.03 5.06
C GLU A 8 -1.55 -21.72 5.88
N VAL A 9 -1.85 -20.59 5.23
CA VAL A 9 -1.88 -19.27 5.88
C VAL A 9 -2.99 -19.17 6.93
N TRP A 10 -4.08 -19.90 6.74
CA TRP A 10 -5.27 -19.89 7.62
C TRP A 10 -5.29 -21.07 8.60
N ASP A 11 -4.27 -21.92 8.62
CA ASP A 11 -4.22 -23.12 9.47
C ASP A 11 -4.28 -22.80 10.98
N PHE A 12 -3.95 -21.57 11.37
CA PHE A 12 -4.07 -21.12 12.76
C PHE A 12 -5.50 -21.24 13.30
N GLU A 13 -6.52 -21.11 12.43
CA GLU A 13 -7.93 -21.20 12.82
C GLU A 13 -8.28 -22.59 13.39
N ASN A 14 -7.61 -23.64 12.90
CA ASN A 14 -7.80 -25.02 13.36
C ASN A 14 -7.26 -25.27 14.78
N GLN A 15 -6.36 -24.39 15.25
CA GLN A 15 -5.75 -24.45 16.58
C GLN A 15 -6.44 -23.51 17.57
N MET A 16 -7.40 -22.69 17.10
CA MET A 16 -8.16 -21.79 17.97
C MET A 16 -9.33 -22.54 18.62
N PRO A 17 -9.54 -22.37 19.94
CA PRO A 17 -10.67 -22.99 20.63
C PRO A 17 -11.99 -22.52 20.02
N VAL A 18 -12.89 -23.47 19.72
CA VAL A 18 -14.16 -23.31 18.98
C VAL A 18 -15.15 -22.33 19.63
N ALA A 19 -14.84 -21.76 20.79
CA ALA A 19 -15.72 -20.85 21.51
C ALA A 19 -14.98 -19.88 22.46
N ALA A 20 -13.99 -19.13 21.96
CA ALA A 20 -13.63 -17.87 22.64
C ALA A 20 -14.41 -16.75 21.95
N GLY A 21 -15.36 -16.14 22.66
CA GLY A 21 -16.18 -15.01 22.19
C GLY A 21 -15.35 -13.76 21.89
N ALA A 22 -14.52 -13.82 20.85
CA ALA A 22 -13.99 -12.63 20.22
C ALA A 22 -15.19 -11.92 19.58
N GLY A 23 -15.54 -10.76 20.12
CA GLY A 23 -16.59 -9.92 19.55
C GLY A 23 -16.31 -9.66 18.06
N ASP A 24 -17.37 -9.40 17.30
CA ASP A 24 -17.26 -9.11 15.87
C ASP A 24 -16.17 -8.04 15.61
N VAL A 25 -15.36 -8.26 14.57
CA VAL A 25 -14.20 -7.42 14.24
C VAL A 25 -14.30 -6.80 12.85
N ILE A 26 -13.54 -5.73 12.65
CA ILE A 26 -13.31 -5.05 11.38
C ILE A 26 -11.82 -5.08 11.07
N LEU A 27 -11.49 -5.34 9.79
CA LEU A 27 -10.13 -5.25 9.28
C LEU A 27 -9.98 -3.99 8.44
N GLY A 28 -8.96 -3.18 8.74
CA GLY A 28 -8.52 -2.06 7.93
C GLY A 28 -7.12 -2.32 7.36
N LEU A 29 -6.97 -2.21 6.05
CA LEU A 29 -5.71 -2.47 5.36
C LEU A 29 -5.29 -1.26 4.54
N ASP A 30 -4.01 -0.91 4.65
CA ASP A 30 -3.33 0.10 3.83
C ASP A 30 -2.14 -0.56 3.12
N GLY A 31 -2.25 -0.74 1.81
CA GLY A 31 -1.27 -1.42 0.96
C GLY A 31 -0.58 -0.47 0.00
N GLY A 32 0.65 -0.10 0.34
CA GLY A 32 1.48 0.79 -0.46
C GLY A 32 2.51 0.09 -1.34
N THR A 33 3.37 0.90 -1.95
CA THR A 33 4.53 0.45 -2.74
C THR A 33 5.67 -0.10 -1.88
N THR A 34 5.70 0.19 -0.58
CA THR A 34 6.82 -0.15 0.32
C THR A 34 6.40 -1.18 1.37
N SER A 35 5.26 -0.96 2.02
CA SER A 35 4.73 -1.81 3.08
C SER A 35 3.22 -1.93 2.97
N THR A 36 2.70 -2.94 3.65
CA THR A 36 1.27 -3.14 3.85
C THR A 36 0.99 -3.27 5.33
N VAL A 37 0.02 -2.52 5.84
CA VAL A 37 -0.38 -2.55 7.25
C VAL A 37 -1.80 -3.05 7.35
N CYS A 38 -2.05 -4.01 8.24
CA CYS A 38 -3.38 -4.48 8.61
C CYS A 38 -3.65 -4.18 10.08
N ILE A 39 -4.80 -3.58 10.35
CA ILE A 39 -5.32 -3.28 11.69
C ILE A 39 -6.59 -4.12 11.89
N CYS A 40 -6.64 -4.83 13.01
CA CYS A 40 -7.85 -5.50 13.49
C CYS A 40 -8.42 -4.70 14.66
N MET A 41 -9.68 -4.29 14.56
CA MET A 41 -10.39 -3.51 15.58
C MET A 41 -11.72 -4.18 15.93
N PRO A 42 -12.23 -4.02 17.16
CA PRO A 42 -13.58 -4.49 17.49
C PRO A 42 -14.62 -3.61 16.77
N ILE A 43 -15.82 -4.14 16.58
CA ILE A 43 -16.96 -3.28 16.21
C ILE A 43 -17.27 -2.33 17.36
N LEU A 44 -17.20 -1.04 17.06
CA LEU A 44 -17.61 0.01 17.98
C LEU A 44 -18.94 0.59 17.51
N PRO A 45 -19.84 0.96 18.42
CA PRO A 45 -20.91 1.88 18.10
C PRO A 45 -20.27 3.15 17.52
N PHE A 46 -20.72 3.59 16.34
CA PHE A 46 -20.32 4.88 15.81
C PHE A 46 -20.91 5.98 16.70
N SER A 47 -20.19 6.34 17.76
CA SER A 47 -20.41 7.56 18.53
C SER A 47 -19.45 8.63 18.01
N ASP A 48 -19.96 9.86 17.91
CA ASP A 48 -19.13 11.04 17.63
C ASP A 48 -19.00 11.84 18.93
N PRO A 49 -17.79 12.02 19.50
CA PRO A 49 -16.49 11.59 18.98
C PRO A 49 -16.23 10.08 19.15
N LEU A 50 -15.38 9.54 18.26
CA LEU A 50 -14.80 8.20 18.42
C LEU A 50 -13.92 8.15 19.68
N PRO A 51 -13.74 6.97 20.32
CA PRO A 51 -12.83 6.84 21.44
C PRO A 51 -11.40 7.23 21.04
N ASP A 52 -10.71 7.93 21.93
CA ASP A 52 -9.29 8.27 21.80
C ASP A 52 -8.49 7.65 22.97
N PRO A 53 -7.61 6.66 22.72
CA PRO A 53 -7.29 6.08 21.42
C PRO A 53 -8.38 5.13 20.92
N VAL A 54 -8.48 4.97 19.59
CA VAL A 54 -9.34 3.95 18.98
C VAL A 54 -8.80 2.57 19.38
N PRO A 55 -9.64 1.65 19.88
CA PRO A 55 -9.19 0.33 20.32
C PRO A 55 -8.72 -0.50 19.12
N VAL A 56 -7.46 -0.92 19.19
CA VAL A 56 -6.82 -1.82 18.21
C VAL A 56 -6.55 -3.15 18.91
N LEU A 57 -7.13 -4.24 18.41
CA LEU A 57 -6.89 -5.60 18.92
C LEU A 57 -5.55 -6.15 18.43
N ALA A 58 -5.21 -5.87 17.17
CA ALA A 58 -3.95 -6.31 16.59
C ALA A 58 -3.50 -5.43 15.43
N ARG A 59 -2.18 -5.44 15.21
CA ARG A 59 -1.51 -4.84 14.06
C ARG A 59 -0.53 -5.83 13.44
N ALA A 60 -0.58 -5.96 12.12
CA ALA A 60 0.37 -6.74 11.32
C ALA A 60 0.93 -5.86 10.19
N VAL A 61 2.17 -6.15 9.80
CA VAL A 61 2.87 -5.41 8.74
C VAL A 61 3.57 -6.40 7.83
N ALA A 62 3.38 -6.24 6.53
CA ALA A 62 4.02 -7.04 5.50
C ALA A 62 4.68 -6.15 4.44
N GLY A 63 5.29 -6.78 3.44
CA GLY A 63 5.95 -6.09 2.33
C GLY A 63 5.00 -5.39 1.37
N CYS A 64 5.54 -4.97 0.23
CA CYS A 64 4.81 -4.30 -0.85
C CYS A 64 3.68 -5.17 -1.41
N THR A 65 2.50 -4.56 -1.58
CA THR A 65 1.32 -5.18 -2.22
C THR A 65 0.91 -4.47 -3.50
N ASN A 66 1.74 -3.55 -4.01
CA ASN A 66 1.52 -2.95 -5.31
C ASN A 66 1.66 -4.01 -6.42
N HIS A 67 0.53 -4.43 -6.98
CA HIS A 67 0.46 -5.44 -8.03
C HIS A 67 1.29 -5.08 -9.27
N ASN A 68 1.47 -3.79 -9.58
CA ASN A 68 2.32 -3.34 -10.68
C ASN A 68 3.81 -3.60 -10.43
N SER A 69 4.20 -3.77 -9.16
CA SER A 69 5.59 -3.96 -8.76
C SER A 69 5.94 -5.43 -8.50
N VAL A 70 5.08 -6.16 -7.77
CA VAL A 70 5.33 -7.57 -7.38
C VAL A 70 4.57 -8.60 -8.23
N GLY A 71 3.60 -8.16 -9.02
CA GLY A 71 2.64 -9.04 -9.68
C GLY A 71 1.46 -9.42 -8.78
N GLU A 72 0.33 -9.73 -9.39
CA GLU A 72 -0.95 -9.95 -8.70
C GLU A 72 -0.92 -11.10 -7.68
N ALA A 73 -0.33 -12.24 -8.04
CA ALA A 73 -0.26 -13.39 -7.13
C ALA A 73 0.53 -13.07 -5.86
N ALA A 74 1.71 -12.46 -5.98
CA ALA A 74 2.54 -12.11 -4.83
C ALA A 74 1.90 -11.01 -3.95
N ALA A 75 1.16 -10.07 -4.56
CA ALA A 75 0.38 -9.08 -3.82
C ALA A 75 -0.73 -9.74 -3.00
N ARG A 76 -1.48 -10.69 -3.60
CA ARG A 76 -2.53 -11.45 -2.90
C ARG A 76 -1.98 -12.28 -1.76
N ASP A 77 -0.89 -13.01 -1.97
CA ASP A 77 -0.24 -13.81 -0.93
C ASP A 77 0.18 -12.94 0.27
N THR A 78 0.73 -11.74 -0.01
CA THR A 78 1.17 -10.79 1.01
C THR A 78 -0.04 -10.20 1.78
N LEU A 79 -1.15 -9.92 1.10
CA LEU A 79 -2.38 -9.46 1.72
C LEU A 79 -3.03 -10.53 2.59
N GLU A 80 -3.11 -11.78 2.10
CA GLU A 80 -3.62 -12.91 2.90
C GLU A 80 -2.77 -13.13 4.15
N GLN A 81 -1.44 -13.11 4.00
CA GLN A 81 -0.52 -13.26 5.12
C GLN A 81 -0.73 -12.18 6.19
N VAL A 82 -0.83 -10.91 5.80
CA VAL A 82 -0.98 -9.81 6.77
C VAL A 82 -2.34 -9.82 7.45
N MET A 83 -3.41 -10.23 6.74
CA MET A 83 -4.74 -10.40 7.32
C MET A 83 -4.78 -11.57 8.32
N ALA A 84 -4.20 -12.72 7.94
CA ALA A 84 -4.11 -13.88 8.81
C ALA A 84 -3.30 -13.58 10.07
N GLU A 85 -2.18 -12.88 9.94
CA GLU A 85 -1.35 -12.49 11.09
C GLU A 85 -2.09 -11.53 12.03
N ALA A 86 -2.83 -10.55 11.49
CA ALA A 86 -3.64 -9.64 12.31
C ALA A 86 -4.76 -10.39 13.05
N LEU A 87 -5.46 -11.30 12.37
CA LEU A 87 -6.51 -12.11 12.96
C LEU A 87 -5.98 -13.05 14.04
N ALA A 88 -4.89 -13.77 13.77
CA ALA A 88 -4.22 -14.64 14.72
C ALA A 88 -3.78 -13.89 15.99
N LYS A 89 -3.15 -12.71 15.83
CA LYS A 89 -2.75 -11.85 16.97
C LYS A 89 -3.94 -11.33 17.78
N SER A 90 -5.07 -11.07 17.12
CA SER A 90 -6.30 -10.62 17.79
C SER A 90 -7.09 -11.74 18.46
N GLY A 91 -6.70 -13.01 18.26
CA GLY A 91 -7.48 -14.16 18.74
C GLY A 91 -8.82 -14.34 18.02
N SER A 92 -8.95 -13.82 16.79
CA SER A 92 -10.20 -13.85 16.00
C SER A 92 -10.02 -14.70 14.74
N ASN A 93 -11.10 -15.35 14.31
CA ASN A 93 -11.18 -16.09 13.05
C ASN A 93 -11.87 -15.27 11.97
N ARG A 94 -11.78 -15.70 10.71
CA ARG A 94 -12.49 -15.06 9.58
C ARG A 94 -14.01 -14.98 9.78
N SER A 95 -14.60 -15.91 10.53
CA SER A 95 -16.04 -15.92 10.85
C SER A 95 -16.50 -14.74 11.74
N ALA A 96 -15.59 -14.14 12.51
CA ALA A 96 -15.85 -12.96 13.34
C ALA A 96 -15.76 -11.64 12.55
N VAL A 97 -15.20 -11.68 11.34
CA VAL A 97 -15.04 -10.48 10.51
C VAL A 97 -16.39 -10.06 9.94
N ARG A 98 -16.76 -8.79 10.18
CA ARG A 98 -17.99 -8.19 9.63
C ARG A 98 -17.73 -7.15 8.56
N ALA A 99 -16.53 -6.57 8.54
CA ALA A 99 -16.11 -5.69 7.47
C ALA A 99 -14.61 -5.78 7.20
N VAL A 100 -14.24 -5.63 5.93
CA VAL A 100 -12.86 -5.49 5.46
C VAL A 100 -12.80 -4.23 4.60
N CYS A 101 -11.98 -3.28 5.01
CA CYS A 101 -11.68 -2.06 4.26
C CYS A 101 -10.25 -2.15 3.75
N LEU A 102 -10.09 -2.38 2.45
CA LEU A 102 -8.80 -2.50 1.79
C LEU A 102 -8.53 -1.24 0.95
N ALA A 103 -7.56 -0.45 1.36
CA ALA A 103 -7.04 0.67 0.61
C ALA A 103 -5.68 0.27 0.01
N VAL A 104 -5.57 0.25 -1.32
CA VAL A 104 -4.39 -0.26 -2.00
C VAL A 104 -3.96 0.63 -3.15
N SER A 105 -2.65 0.86 -3.24
CA SER A 105 -2.03 1.56 -4.35
C SER A 105 -2.21 0.81 -5.67
N GLY A 106 -2.45 1.56 -6.75
CA GLY A 106 -2.61 1.03 -8.10
C GLY A 106 -4.04 0.60 -8.46
N VAL A 107 -4.97 0.54 -7.51
CA VAL A 107 -6.39 0.32 -7.81
C VAL A 107 -6.98 1.60 -8.37
N ASN A 108 -6.98 1.69 -9.70
CA ASN A 108 -7.33 2.90 -10.44
C ASN A 108 -8.59 2.74 -11.29
N HIS A 109 -8.95 1.50 -11.63
CA HIS A 109 -10.08 1.20 -12.49
C HIS A 109 -11.14 0.35 -11.75
N PRO A 110 -12.43 0.53 -12.04
CA PRO A 110 -13.49 -0.30 -11.47
C PRO A 110 -13.29 -1.80 -11.67
N THR A 111 -12.63 -2.20 -12.77
CA THR A 111 -12.29 -3.61 -13.04
C THR A 111 -11.28 -4.16 -12.03
N ASP A 112 -10.31 -3.35 -11.59
CA ASP A 112 -9.32 -3.77 -10.60
C ASP A 112 -9.96 -3.89 -9.22
N GLN A 113 -10.82 -2.93 -8.86
CA GLN A 113 -11.64 -3.00 -7.65
C GLN A 113 -12.47 -4.27 -7.63
N GLN A 114 -13.16 -4.58 -8.73
CA GLN A 114 -14.02 -5.75 -8.82
C GLN A 114 -13.23 -7.06 -8.68
N ARG A 115 -12.06 -7.17 -9.32
CA ARG A 115 -11.19 -8.35 -9.21
C ARG A 115 -10.74 -8.62 -7.77
N ILE A 116 -10.40 -7.57 -7.03
CA ILE A 116 -9.99 -7.69 -5.63
C ILE A 116 -11.20 -8.01 -4.75
N LEU A 117 -12.36 -7.40 -5.02
CA LEU A 117 -13.61 -7.72 -4.32
C LEU A 117 -14.00 -9.19 -4.50
N ASP A 118 -13.91 -9.72 -5.72
CA ASP A 118 -14.23 -11.11 -6.01
C ASP A 118 -13.31 -12.07 -5.25
N TRP A 119 -12.01 -11.78 -5.24
CA TRP A 119 -11.06 -12.55 -4.44
C TRP A 119 -11.33 -12.44 -2.92
N LEU A 120 -11.65 -11.26 -2.39
CA LEU A 120 -12.00 -11.12 -0.97
C LEU A 120 -13.28 -11.89 -0.60
N ARG A 121 -14.23 -12.06 -1.53
CA ARG A 121 -15.43 -12.89 -1.32
C ARG A 121 -15.11 -14.38 -1.22
N ASP A 122 -14.04 -14.84 -1.85
CA ASP A 122 -13.56 -16.23 -1.72
C ASP A 122 -12.86 -16.46 -0.37
N VAL A 123 -12.28 -15.40 0.23
CA VAL A 123 -11.53 -15.48 1.49
C VAL A 123 -12.42 -15.36 2.72
N PHE A 124 -13.40 -14.44 2.69
CA PHE A 124 -14.24 -14.08 3.84
C PHE A 124 -15.67 -14.62 3.72
N PRO A 125 -16.37 -14.83 4.86
CA PRO A 125 -17.75 -15.29 4.84
C PRO A 125 -18.68 -14.27 4.16
N SER A 126 -19.80 -14.75 3.61
CA SER A 126 -20.74 -13.95 2.82
C SER A 126 -21.43 -12.81 3.58
N ASN A 127 -21.36 -12.82 4.91
CA ASN A 127 -21.88 -11.75 5.77
C ASN A 127 -20.88 -10.62 6.04
N ALA A 128 -19.61 -10.76 5.60
CA ALA A 128 -18.63 -9.70 5.68
C ALA A 128 -18.87 -8.64 4.59
N ARG A 129 -18.87 -7.36 4.97
CA ARG A 129 -18.92 -6.23 4.04
C ARG A 129 -17.51 -5.93 3.53
N LEU A 130 -17.34 -5.85 2.22
CA LEU A 130 -16.03 -5.67 1.59
C LEU A 130 -15.99 -4.31 0.90
N TYR A 131 -14.99 -3.50 1.25
CA TYR A 131 -14.72 -2.21 0.64
C TYR A 131 -13.30 -2.22 0.08
N VAL A 132 -13.17 -1.95 -1.22
CA VAL A 132 -11.88 -1.82 -1.88
C VAL A 132 -11.78 -0.42 -2.44
N GLN A 133 -10.78 0.33 -2.01
CA GLN A 133 -10.58 1.72 -2.40
C GLN A 133 -9.14 2.00 -2.78
N ASN A 134 -8.94 3.11 -3.48
CA ASN A 134 -7.62 3.66 -3.72
C ASN A 134 -7.01 4.18 -2.40
N ASP A 135 -5.70 4.05 -2.24
CA ASP A 135 -4.96 4.54 -1.08
C ASP A 135 -5.16 6.05 -0.84
N ALA A 136 -5.33 6.84 -1.89
CA ALA A 136 -5.66 8.27 -1.79
C ALA A 136 -7.01 8.52 -1.08
N VAL A 137 -8.02 7.67 -1.31
CA VAL A 137 -9.33 7.83 -0.67
C VAL A 137 -9.22 7.58 0.83
N ALA A 138 -8.44 6.58 1.24
CA ALA A 138 -8.19 6.30 2.66
C ALA A 138 -7.38 7.42 3.33
N ALA A 139 -6.36 7.96 2.64
CA ALA A 139 -5.60 9.10 3.14
C ALA A 139 -6.49 10.34 3.34
N LEU A 140 -7.38 10.63 2.40
CA LEU A 140 -8.36 11.72 2.55
C LEU A 140 -9.34 11.45 3.69
N ALA A 141 -9.88 10.23 3.80
CA ALA A 141 -10.80 9.85 4.87
C ALA A 141 -10.14 10.04 6.26
N CYS A 142 -8.88 9.65 6.40
CA CYS A 142 -8.10 9.84 7.62
C CYS A 142 -7.96 11.33 7.97
N GLY A 143 -7.58 12.16 7.00
CA GLY A 143 -7.42 13.61 7.20
C GLY A 143 -8.73 14.38 7.43
N THR A 144 -9.88 13.79 7.08
CA THR A 144 -11.20 14.44 7.16
C THR A 144 -12.14 13.80 8.17
N LEU A 145 -11.64 12.86 9.00
CA LEU A 145 -12.45 12.08 9.95
C LEU A 145 -13.66 11.40 9.28
N GLY A 146 -13.45 10.87 8.07
CA GLY A 146 -14.46 10.13 7.30
C GLY A 146 -15.44 10.98 6.49
N LYS A 147 -15.35 12.31 6.54
CA LYS A 147 -16.26 13.20 5.76
C LYS A 147 -16.02 13.15 4.26
N LEU A 148 -14.84 12.71 3.81
CA LEU A 148 -14.48 12.60 2.38
C LEU A 148 -14.79 13.90 1.61
N HIS A 149 -14.49 15.04 2.22
CA HIS A 149 -14.63 16.36 1.60
C HIS A 149 -13.29 17.10 1.67
N GLY A 150 -12.77 17.49 0.51
CA GLY A 150 -11.50 18.16 0.39
C GLY A 150 -10.59 17.52 -0.66
N CYS A 151 -9.30 17.85 -0.60
CA CYS A 151 -8.29 17.33 -1.50
C CYS A 151 -7.15 16.70 -0.71
N VAL A 152 -6.54 15.67 -1.29
CA VAL A 152 -5.34 15.00 -0.79
C VAL A 152 -4.29 14.98 -1.89
N LEU A 153 -3.03 15.22 -1.52
CA LEU A 153 -1.87 15.07 -2.38
C LEU A 153 -0.91 14.09 -1.71
N ILE A 154 -0.67 12.97 -2.38
CA ILE A 154 0.33 11.99 -1.96
C ILE A 154 1.57 12.18 -2.84
N ALA A 155 2.73 12.33 -2.21
CA ALA A 155 4.03 12.39 -2.85
C ALA A 155 5.00 11.39 -2.19
N GLY A 156 5.00 10.16 -2.71
CA GLY A 156 5.86 9.06 -2.25
C GLY A 156 6.72 8.53 -3.40
N THR A 157 6.75 7.21 -3.59
CA THR A 157 7.37 6.61 -4.79
C THR A 157 6.72 7.14 -6.08
N GLY A 158 5.39 7.24 -6.09
CA GLY A 158 4.60 7.93 -7.11
C GLY A 158 3.96 9.21 -6.56
N THR A 159 3.15 9.87 -7.37
CA THR A 159 2.36 11.04 -6.94
C THR A 159 0.92 10.93 -7.39
N ILE A 160 -0.02 11.29 -6.54
CA ILE A 160 -1.43 11.38 -6.92
C ILE A 160 -2.09 12.53 -6.15
N ALA A 161 -2.92 13.30 -6.85
CA ALA A 161 -3.84 14.25 -6.26
C ALA A 161 -5.26 13.73 -6.45
N TYR A 162 -6.03 13.74 -5.37
CA TYR A 162 -7.42 13.28 -5.36
C TYR A 162 -8.27 14.26 -4.58
N GLY A 163 -9.54 14.40 -4.94
CA GLY A 163 -10.43 15.29 -4.23
C GLY A 163 -11.88 14.94 -4.42
N PHE A 164 -12.67 15.30 -3.42
CA PHE A 164 -14.11 15.14 -3.40
C PHE A 164 -14.77 16.45 -2.97
N THR A 165 -15.77 16.85 -3.73
CA THR A 165 -16.65 17.97 -3.36
C THR A 165 -17.68 17.53 -2.32
N GLU A 166 -18.35 18.49 -1.68
CA GLU A 166 -19.40 18.18 -0.68
C GLU A 166 -20.58 17.40 -1.30
N ASP A 167 -20.85 17.61 -2.59
CA ASP A 167 -21.84 16.86 -3.37
C ASP A 167 -21.34 15.50 -3.90
N GLY A 168 -20.16 15.05 -3.46
CA GLY A 168 -19.61 13.73 -3.77
C GLY A 168 -18.99 13.60 -5.16
N ARG A 169 -18.81 14.70 -5.91
CA ARG A 169 -18.07 14.65 -7.19
C ARG A 169 -16.60 14.45 -6.92
N GLU A 170 -16.02 13.56 -7.70
CA GLU A 170 -14.62 13.18 -7.59
C GLU A 170 -13.78 13.90 -8.65
N ALA A 171 -12.57 14.30 -8.28
CA ALA A 171 -11.56 14.78 -9.20
C ALA A 171 -10.21 14.13 -8.89
N ARG A 172 -9.47 13.76 -9.94
CA ARG A 172 -8.14 13.17 -9.85
C ARG A 172 -7.18 13.88 -10.78
N ALA A 173 -5.95 14.08 -10.32
CA ALA A 173 -4.83 14.49 -11.15
C ALA A 173 -3.56 13.70 -10.78
N ALA A 174 -2.62 13.58 -11.73
CA ALA A 174 -1.43 12.74 -11.61
C ALA A 174 -1.75 11.25 -11.34
N GLY A 175 -0.74 10.46 -10.94
CA GLY A 175 -0.87 9.04 -10.68
C GLY A 175 -0.95 8.19 -11.96
N ALA A 176 -0.43 8.72 -13.07
CA ALA A 176 -0.28 7.99 -14.33
C ALA A 176 1.00 7.12 -14.35
N GLY A 177 1.75 7.11 -13.24
CA GLY A 177 2.97 6.36 -13.09
C GLY A 177 4.23 7.14 -13.49
N PRO A 178 5.40 6.52 -13.30
CA PRO A 178 6.72 7.16 -13.47
C PRO A 178 6.99 7.67 -14.88
N THR A 179 6.42 7.03 -15.90
CA THR A 179 6.65 7.38 -17.30
C THR A 179 5.76 8.55 -17.76
N LEU A 180 4.54 8.65 -17.23
CA LEU A 180 3.50 9.51 -17.80
C LEU A 180 3.13 10.70 -16.92
N GLY A 181 3.52 10.76 -15.65
CA GLY A 181 3.07 11.88 -14.81
C GLY A 181 3.66 12.03 -13.42
N ASP A 182 4.38 11.05 -12.88
CA ASP A 182 4.87 11.12 -11.50
C ASP A 182 6.14 11.99 -11.34
N TRP A 183 6.17 13.16 -11.96
CA TRP A 183 7.34 14.04 -12.01
C TRP A 183 7.71 14.65 -10.66
N GLY A 184 6.72 14.87 -9.79
CA GLY A 184 6.92 15.37 -8.44
C GLY A 184 7.17 14.28 -7.40
N SER A 185 7.23 13.01 -7.81
CA SER A 185 7.45 11.91 -6.88
C SER A 185 8.93 11.72 -6.57
N GLY A 186 9.22 10.87 -5.58
CA GLY A 186 10.58 10.40 -5.36
C GLY A 186 11.19 9.79 -6.62
N TYR A 187 10.39 9.08 -7.43
CA TYR A 187 10.83 8.56 -8.73
C TYR A 187 11.16 9.67 -9.72
N GLY A 188 10.26 10.64 -9.90
CA GLY A 188 10.49 11.78 -10.79
C GLY A 188 11.75 12.55 -10.43
N ILE A 189 11.94 12.85 -9.13
CA ILE A 189 13.12 13.56 -8.63
C ILE A 189 14.40 12.75 -8.85
N ALA A 190 14.39 11.45 -8.51
CA ALA A 190 15.56 10.60 -8.69
C ALA A 190 15.93 10.42 -10.17
N ALA A 191 14.93 10.23 -11.05
CA ALA A 191 15.15 10.11 -12.49
C ALA A 191 15.77 11.38 -13.08
N GLN A 192 15.29 12.56 -12.66
CA GLN A 192 15.89 13.84 -13.08
C GLN A 192 17.31 14.01 -12.54
N ALA A 193 17.56 13.64 -11.29
CA ALA A 193 18.89 13.72 -10.69
C ALA A 193 19.90 12.80 -11.39
N LEU A 194 19.52 11.55 -11.66
CA LEU A 194 20.34 10.60 -12.43
C LEU A 194 20.58 11.08 -13.87
N THR A 195 19.55 11.63 -14.52
CA THR A 195 19.68 12.23 -15.86
C THR A 195 20.68 13.38 -15.86
N ALA A 196 20.67 14.23 -14.82
CA ALA A 196 21.63 15.31 -14.66
C ALA A 196 23.06 14.80 -14.47
N VAL A 197 23.26 13.73 -13.70
CA VAL A 197 24.58 13.08 -13.53
C VAL A 197 25.11 12.54 -14.85
N ILE A 198 24.28 11.84 -15.63
CA ILE A 198 24.70 11.31 -16.94
C ILE A 198 25.01 12.44 -17.92
N ARG A 199 24.19 13.50 -17.96
CA ARG A 199 24.45 14.68 -18.79
C ARG A 199 25.76 15.39 -18.39
N ALA A 200 26.08 15.47 -17.10
CA ALA A 200 27.35 16.03 -16.66
C ALA A 200 28.53 15.14 -17.09
N HIS A 201 28.37 13.82 -17.04
CA HIS A 201 29.41 12.86 -17.42
C HIS A 201 29.75 12.91 -18.92
N ASP A 202 28.75 13.03 -19.79
CA ASP A 202 28.97 13.09 -21.25
C ASP A 202 29.12 14.52 -21.81
N GLY A 203 29.28 15.52 -20.93
CA GLY A 203 29.50 16.92 -21.30
C GLY A 203 28.26 17.66 -21.81
N ARG A 204 27.06 17.06 -21.75
CA ARG A 204 25.78 17.71 -22.11
C ARG A 204 25.16 18.55 -20.99
N GLY A 205 25.82 18.69 -19.85
CA GLY A 205 25.31 19.42 -18.70
C GLY A 205 26.42 19.86 -17.74
N PRO A 206 26.10 20.76 -16.79
CA PRO A 206 27.07 21.24 -15.81
C PRO A 206 27.39 20.15 -14.77
N HIS A 207 28.63 20.13 -14.30
CA HIS A 207 28.97 19.37 -13.09
C HIS A 207 28.30 19.99 -11.87
N THR A 208 27.64 19.16 -11.07
CA THR A 208 26.94 19.57 -9.85
C THR A 208 27.31 18.66 -8.68
N MET A 209 27.01 19.09 -7.45
CA MET A 209 27.21 18.27 -6.25
C MET A 209 26.41 16.95 -6.28
N LEU A 210 25.36 16.86 -7.11
CA LEU A 210 24.56 15.63 -7.25
C LEU A 210 25.39 14.44 -7.71
N MET A 211 26.41 14.67 -8.56
CA MET A 211 27.27 13.60 -9.08
C MET A 211 28.01 12.87 -7.95
N SER A 212 28.76 13.61 -7.12
CA SER A 212 29.50 13.02 -6.01
C SER A 212 28.58 12.47 -4.92
N SER A 213 27.46 13.15 -4.62
CA SER A 213 26.49 12.67 -3.64
C SER A 213 25.82 11.36 -4.06
N ILE A 214 25.39 11.23 -5.32
CA ILE A 214 24.71 10.02 -5.81
C ILE A 214 25.69 8.85 -5.91
N LEU A 215 26.89 9.05 -6.48
CA LEU A 215 27.90 8.00 -6.57
C LEU A 215 28.32 7.53 -5.17
N GLY A 216 28.56 8.45 -4.25
CA GLY A 216 28.90 8.12 -2.85
C GLY A 216 27.77 7.38 -2.14
N LYS A 217 26.51 7.77 -2.36
CA LYS A 217 25.35 7.09 -1.78
C LYS A 217 25.18 5.68 -2.36
N LEU A 218 25.37 5.50 -3.67
CA LEU A 218 25.23 4.22 -4.34
C LEU A 218 26.47 3.32 -4.22
N GLY A 219 27.57 3.83 -3.66
CA GLY A 219 28.84 3.12 -3.55
C GLY A 219 29.51 2.86 -4.89
N LEU A 220 29.27 3.71 -5.88
CA LEU A 220 29.78 3.58 -7.24
C LEU A 220 31.05 4.42 -7.41
N SER A 221 32.00 3.90 -8.19
CA SER A 221 33.27 4.58 -8.44
C SER A 221 33.20 5.50 -9.66
N SER A 222 32.27 5.23 -10.57
CA SER A 222 32.11 5.97 -11.82
C SER A 222 30.63 6.07 -12.26
N PRO A 223 30.25 7.12 -13.02
CA PRO A 223 28.92 7.22 -13.63
C PRO A 223 28.59 6.11 -14.63
N ASP A 224 29.60 5.51 -15.27
CA ASP A 224 29.40 4.40 -16.22
C ASP A 224 28.74 3.18 -15.56
N GLU A 225 28.98 2.96 -14.27
CA GLU A 225 28.37 1.89 -13.49
C GLU A 225 26.84 2.06 -13.31
N LEU A 226 26.31 3.28 -13.49
CA LEU A 226 24.86 3.53 -13.46
C LEU A 226 24.15 2.82 -14.62
N ILE A 227 24.82 2.70 -15.78
CA ILE A 227 24.23 2.15 -17.02
C ILE A 227 24.18 0.61 -16.95
N GLY A 228 25.12 -0.03 -16.23
CA GLY A 228 25.19 -1.49 -16.07
C GLY A 228 24.32 -2.05 -14.92
N GLY A 229 23.87 -1.21 -14.00
CA GLY A 229 23.15 -1.62 -12.80
C GLY A 229 21.67 -1.94 -13.04
N LYS A 230 21.36 -3.17 -13.48
CA LYS A 230 19.96 -3.69 -13.54
C LYS A 230 19.22 -3.73 -12.18
N ARG A 231 19.87 -3.36 -11.07
CA ARG A 231 19.36 -3.49 -9.69
C ARG A 231 18.66 -2.25 -9.14
N PHE A 232 18.77 -1.09 -9.80
CA PHE A 232 18.33 0.18 -9.21
C PHE A 232 16.83 0.48 -9.38
N PHE A 233 16.14 -0.20 -10.29
CA PHE A 233 14.77 0.14 -10.69
C PHE A 233 13.68 -0.83 -10.22
N SER A 234 14.01 -1.88 -9.45
CA SER A 234 12.97 -2.75 -8.88
C SER A 234 12.27 -2.06 -7.70
N PRO A 235 10.95 -1.78 -7.78
CA PRO A 235 10.23 -1.10 -6.70
C PRO A 235 10.23 -1.89 -5.37
N CYS A 236 10.51 -3.19 -5.42
CA CYS A 236 10.47 -4.08 -4.26
C CYS A 236 11.85 -4.57 -3.79
N HIS A 237 12.94 -4.23 -4.48
CA HIS A 237 14.28 -4.75 -4.17
C HIS A 237 15.41 -3.71 -4.20
N GLY A 238 15.09 -2.41 -4.19
CA GLY A 238 16.12 -1.39 -4.07
C GLY A 238 15.56 -0.04 -3.66
N TRP A 239 16.27 0.64 -2.75
CA TRP A 239 16.36 2.09 -2.46
C TRP A 239 15.09 2.95 -2.29
N TRP A 240 13.93 2.57 -2.81
CA TRP A 240 12.67 3.32 -2.72
C TRP A 240 11.98 3.22 -1.34
N CYS A 241 12.50 2.35 -0.46
CA CYS A 241 11.92 2.02 0.86
C CYS A 241 12.69 2.62 2.06
N SER A 242 13.66 3.50 1.86
CA SER A 242 14.50 4.05 2.95
C SER A 242 14.26 5.53 3.19
#